data_AF-A0A529K2C9-F1
#
_entry.id   AF-A0A529K2C9-F1
#
_cell.length_a   1.000
_cell.length_b   1.000
_cell.length_c   1.000
_cell.angle_alpha   90.00
_cell.angle_beta   90.00
_cell.angle_gamma   90.00
#
_symmetry.space_group_name_H-M   'P 1'
#
loop_
_entity.id
_entity.type
_entity.pdbx_description
1 polymer ?
#
loop_
_entity_poly.entity_id
_entity_poly.type
_entity_poly.pdbx_seq_one_letter_code
_entity_poly.pdbx_strand_id
1 'polypeptide(L)'
;MAEIAVQRAPERGIWGWMLFDWAAQPFFTVITTFIFGPYFVSRMASDPETGQAAWGYGIAAAGLAIAVLSPILGSVADQTGPRKPWIALFAAIKITSLCLLWFAAPGSNLFLVVLFFSLASVAAEFSTVFNDSMMPR
;
A
#
# COMPACT_ATOMS: atom_id res chain seq x y z
N MET A 1 -16.23 -15.46 -40.55
CA MET A 1 -16.01 -14.90 -39.20
C MET A 1 -14.86 -15.68 -38.59
N ALA A 2 -13.70 -15.06 -38.39
CA ALA A 2 -12.57 -15.72 -37.74
C ALA A 2 -12.85 -15.77 -36.22
N GLU A 3 -12.90 -16.98 -35.67
CA GLU A 3 -13.01 -17.20 -34.23
C GLU A 3 -11.71 -16.71 -33.59
N ILE A 4 -11.78 -15.58 -32.89
CA ILE A 4 -10.65 -15.08 -32.10
C ILE A 4 -10.52 -16.05 -30.93
N ALA A 5 -9.60 -17.01 -31.04
CA ALA A 5 -9.26 -17.88 -29.92
C ALA A 5 -8.73 -17.01 -28.77
N VAL A 6 -9.52 -16.88 -27.71
CA VAL A 6 -9.12 -16.17 -26.49
C VAL A 6 -7.98 -16.96 -25.86
N GLN A 7 -6.75 -16.48 -26.03
CA GLN A 7 -5.58 -17.11 -25.47
C GLN A 7 -5.61 -16.93 -23.95
N ARG A 8 -5.98 -18.01 -23.25
CA ARG A 8 -6.05 -18.00 -21.78
C ARG A 8 -4.69 -17.67 -21.18
N ALA A 9 -4.73 -16.87 -20.13
CA ALA A 9 -3.59 -16.61 -19.28
C ALA A 9 -2.90 -17.89 -18.81
N PRO A 10 -1.56 -17.90 -18.70
CA PRO A 10 -0.87 -19.00 -18.02
C PRO A 10 -1.30 -19.03 -16.55
N GLU A 11 -1.64 -20.22 -16.04
CA GLU A 11 -2.14 -20.42 -14.67
C GLU A 11 -1.19 -19.84 -13.60
N ARG A 12 0.12 -19.91 -13.87
CA ARG A 12 1.17 -19.32 -13.01
C ARG A 12 1.03 -17.81 -12.83
N GLY A 13 0.56 -17.10 -13.86
CA GLY A 13 0.31 -15.66 -13.80
C GLY A 13 -0.88 -15.33 -12.91
N ILE A 14 -1.96 -16.10 -13.05
CA ILE A 14 -3.18 -15.96 -12.24
C ILE A 14 -2.85 -16.20 -10.76
N TRP A 15 -2.19 -17.32 -10.44
CA TRP A 15 -1.81 -17.62 -9.05
C TRP A 15 -0.86 -16.59 -8.46
N GLY A 16 0.09 -16.07 -9.24
CA GLY A 16 0.99 -15.02 -8.78
C GLY A 16 0.26 -13.73 -8.42
N TRP A 17 -0.71 -13.33 -9.24
CA TRP A 17 -1.55 -12.16 -8.98
C TRP A 17 -2.45 -12.36 -7.75
N MET A 18 -3.10 -13.53 -7.62
CA MET A 18 -3.96 -13.86 -6.47
C MET A 18 -3.17 -13.90 -5.15
N LEU A 19 -1.97 -14.48 -5.15
CA LEU A 19 -1.13 -14.54 -3.96
C LEU A 19 -0.63 -13.15 -3.54
N PHE A 20 -0.35 -12.28 -4.50
CA PHE A 20 0.02 -10.90 -4.20
C PHE A 20 -1.13 -10.15 -3.53
N ASP A 21 -2.34 -10.23 -4.09
CA ASP A 21 -3.54 -9.59 -3.54
C ASP A 21 -3.83 -10.09 -2.12
N TRP A 22 -3.76 -11.41 -1.93
CA TRP A 22 -3.90 -12.04 -0.62
C TRP A 22 -2.85 -11.53 0.39
N ALA A 23 -1.59 -11.42 -0.02
CA ALA A 23 -0.50 -10.93 0.84
C ALA A 23 -0.61 -9.41 1.13
N ALA A 24 -1.31 -8.63 0.31
CA ALA A 24 -1.53 -7.22 0.54
C ALA A 24 -2.62 -6.96 1.60
N GLN A 25 -3.59 -7.87 1.73
CA GLN A 25 -4.78 -7.69 2.56
C GLN A 25 -4.53 -7.36 4.05
N PRO A 26 -3.51 -7.93 4.73
CA PRO A 26 -3.23 -7.58 6.13
C PRO A 26 -2.91 -6.11 6.33
N PHE A 27 -2.32 -5.43 5.34
CA PHE A 27 -2.06 -4.00 5.44
C PHE A 27 -3.36 -3.19 5.56
N PHE A 28 -4.33 -3.44 4.70
CA PHE A 28 -5.60 -2.71 4.70
C PHE A 28 -6.47 -3.06 5.91
N THR A 29 -6.49 -4.35 6.29
CA THR A 29 -7.33 -4.83 7.39
C THR A 29 -6.72 -4.54 8.77
N VAL A 30 -5.47 -4.95 9.02
CA VAL A 30 -4.83 -4.83 10.33
C VAL A 30 -4.28 -3.43 10.57
N ILE A 31 -3.52 -2.89 9.62
CA ILE A 31 -2.84 -1.60 9.83
C ILE A 31 -3.83 -0.44 9.67
N THR A 32 -4.61 -0.45 8.59
CA THR A 32 -5.46 0.71 8.29
C THR A 32 -6.74 0.71 9.14
N THR A 33 -7.39 -0.44 9.32
CA THR A 33 -8.77 -0.48 9.81
C THR A 33 -8.92 -0.95 11.26
N PHE A 34 -8.51 -2.19 11.55
CA PHE A 34 -8.99 -2.88 12.75
C PHE A 34 -8.07 -2.80 13.97
N ILE A 35 -6.75 -2.65 13.77
CA ILE A 35 -5.79 -2.77 14.87
C ILE A 35 -4.97 -1.50 15.02
N PHE A 36 -4.14 -1.17 14.03
CA PHE A 36 -3.17 -0.09 14.21
C PHE A 36 -3.81 1.30 14.22
N GLY A 37 -4.81 1.55 13.38
CA GLY A 37 -5.58 2.82 13.41
C GLY A 37 -6.19 3.12 14.79
N PRO A 38 -7.04 2.23 15.35
CA PRO A 38 -7.57 2.40 16.70
C PRO A 38 -6.49 2.47 17.78
N TYR A 39 -5.42 1.67 17.68
CA TYR A 39 -4.27 1.72 18.60
C TYR A 39 -3.60 3.09 18.58
N PHE A 40 -3.36 3.66 17.40
CA PHE A 40 -2.72 4.96 17.24
C PHE A 40 -3.55 6.06 17.91
N VAL A 41 -4.85 6.11 17.62
CA VAL A 41 -5.74 7.14 18.19
C VAL A 41 -5.87 7.00 19.71
N SER A 42 -5.93 5.78 20.23
CA SER A 42 -6.22 5.53 21.66
C SER A 42 -5.00 5.44 22.57
N ARG A 43 -3.79 5.16 22.04
CA ARG A 43 -2.60 4.85 22.87
C ARG A 43 -1.37 5.67 22.54
N MET A 44 -1.25 6.22 21.33
CA MET A 44 -0.02 6.92 20.93
C MET A 44 -0.01 8.40 21.28
N ALA A 45 -1.16 9.07 21.22
CA ALA A 45 -1.26 10.48 21.57
C ALA A 45 -1.62 10.68 23.05
N SER A 46 -1.22 11.82 23.60
CA SER A 46 -1.57 12.22 24.98
C SER A 46 -3.05 12.46 25.18
N ASP A 47 -3.75 12.83 24.11
CA ASP A 47 -5.20 13.03 24.07
C ASP A 47 -5.79 12.44 22.77
N PRO A 48 -6.97 11.79 22.82
CA PRO A 48 -7.59 11.17 21.64
C PRO A 48 -7.85 12.13 20.48
N GLU A 49 -8.15 13.41 20.75
CA GLU A 49 -8.41 14.39 19.67
C GLU A 49 -7.14 14.64 18.85
N THR A 50 -5.98 14.75 19.52
CA THR A 50 -4.69 14.92 18.86
C THR A 50 -4.30 13.67 18.06
N GLY A 51 -4.55 12.48 18.61
CA GLY A 51 -4.32 11.21 17.91
C GLY A 51 -5.19 11.07 16.67
N GLN A 52 -6.47 11.43 16.76
CA GLN A 52 -7.39 11.40 15.65
C GLN A 52 -7.01 12.43 14.56
N ALA A 53 -6.63 13.64 14.95
CA ALA A 53 -6.18 14.67 14.01
C ALA A 53 -4.91 14.22 13.27
N ALA A 54 -3.89 13.76 14.00
CA ALA A 54 -2.64 13.29 13.41
C ALA A 54 -2.84 12.09 12.47
N TRP A 55 -3.69 11.14 12.86
CA TRP A 55 -4.07 10.00 12.01
C TRP A 55 -4.77 10.47 10.73
N GLY A 56 -5.75 11.37 10.86
CA GLY A 56 -6.47 11.95 9.74
C GLY A 56 -5.55 12.71 8.78
N TYR A 57 -4.62 13.51 9.30
CA TYR A 57 -3.59 14.17 8.50
C TYR A 57 -2.67 13.17 7.80
N GLY A 58 -2.31 12.06 8.46
CA GLY A 58 -1.53 10.98 7.87
C GLY A 58 -2.22 10.33 6.67
N ILE A 59 -3.51 10.00 6.81
CA ILE A 59 -4.33 9.48 5.72
C ILE A 59 -4.46 10.52 4.61
N ALA A 60 -4.75 11.77 4.93
CA ALA A 60 -4.90 12.84 3.94
C ALA A 60 -3.60 13.09 3.16
N ALA A 61 -2.46 13.13 3.84
CA ALA A 61 -1.16 13.30 3.20
C ALA A 61 -0.81 12.12 2.29
N ALA A 62 -1.05 10.88 2.75
CA ALA A 62 -0.87 9.69 1.93
C ALA A 62 -1.79 9.72 0.70
N GLY A 63 -3.08 10.01 0.89
CA GLY A 63 -4.07 10.10 -0.18
C GLY A 63 -3.74 11.18 -1.20
N LEU A 64 -3.24 12.34 -0.75
CA LEU A 64 -2.77 13.40 -1.65
C LEU A 64 -1.55 12.96 -2.46
N ALA A 65 -0.57 12.32 -1.81
CA ALA A 65 0.61 11.79 -2.50
C ALA A 65 0.21 10.74 -3.54
N ILE A 66 -0.70 9.82 -3.18
CA ILE A 66 -1.27 8.83 -4.10
C ILE A 66 -1.96 9.54 -5.27
N ALA A 67 -2.86 10.49 -5.01
CA ALA A 67 -3.60 11.20 -6.05
C ALA A 67 -2.68 11.91 -7.07
N VAL A 68 -1.60 12.53 -6.59
CA VAL A 68 -0.65 13.24 -7.45
C VAL A 68 0.26 12.29 -8.23
N LEU A 69 0.72 11.21 -7.60
CA LEU A 69 1.68 10.28 -8.21
C LEU A 69 1.00 9.19 -9.05
N SER A 70 -0.27 8.88 -8.81
CA SER A 70 -1.03 7.85 -9.53
C SER A 70 -1.05 8.04 -11.05
N PRO A 71 -1.28 9.24 -11.63
CA PRO A 71 -1.20 9.43 -13.08
C PRO A 71 0.19 9.11 -13.65
N ILE A 72 1.24 9.49 -12.92
CA ILE A 72 2.63 9.31 -13.36
C ILE A 72 2.99 7.83 -13.29
N LEU A 73 2.83 7.21 -12.12
CA LEU A 73 3.20 5.81 -11.90
C LEU A 73 2.28 4.84 -12.64
N GLY A 74 1.00 5.18 -12.80
CA GLY A 74 0.07 4.42 -13.64
C GLY A 74 0.51 4.43 -15.10
N SER A 75 0.87 5.60 -15.65
CA SER A 75 1.41 5.68 -17.01
C SER A 75 2.70 4.87 -17.17
N VAL A 76 3.56 4.84 -16.15
CA VAL A 76 4.78 4.02 -16.13
C VAL A 76 4.44 2.52 -16.11
N ALA A 77 3.46 2.10 -15.30
CA ALA A 77 3.01 0.70 -15.23
C ALA A 77 2.43 0.20 -16.56
N ASP A 78 1.76 1.10 -17.30
CA ASP A 78 1.15 0.80 -18.59
C ASP A 78 2.16 0.81 -19.75
N GLN A 79 3.14 1.72 -19.73
CA GLN A 79 4.05 1.97 -20.87
C GLN A 79 5.45 1.35 -20.74
N THR A 80 5.88 0.95 -19.53
CA THR A 80 7.30 0.66 -19.26
C THR A 80 7.57 -0.80 -18.88
N GLY A 81 8.60 -1.39 -19.50
CA GLY A 81 9.33 -2.65 -19.22
C GLY A 81 8.87 -3.64 -18.13
N PRO A 82 9.80 -4.30 -17.40
CA PRO A 82 9.43 -5.32 -16.43
C PRO A 82 8.75 -4.69 -15.19
N ARG A 83 7.55 -5.16 -14.85
CA ARG A 83 6.73 -4.65 -13.73
C ARG A 83 7.12 -5.22 -12.36
N LYS A 84 7.71 -6.42 -12.34
CA LYS A 84 8.10 -7.12 -11.09
C LYS A 84 9.14 -6.36 -10.24
N PRO A 85 10.19 -5.71 -10.82
CA PRO A 85 11.12 -4.87 -10.05
C PRO A 85 10.45 -3.70 -9.33
N TRP A 86 9.45 -3.06 -9.96
CA TRP A 86 8.68 -1.97 -9.32
C TRP A 86 7.89 -2.48 -8.12
N ILE A 87 7.24 -3.62 -8.26
CA ILE A 87 6.52 -4.27 -7.15
C ILE A 87 7.49 -4.61 -6.02
N ALA A 88 8.68 -5.14 -6.34
CA ALA A 88 9.70 -5.45 -5.35
C ALA A 88 10.19 -4.19 -4.61
N LEU A 89 10.38 -3.07 -5.32
CA LEU A 89 10.76 -1.79 -4.73
C LEU A 89 9.70 -1.29 -3.74
N PHE A 90 8.44 -1.20 -4.16
CA PHE A 90 7.36 -0.76 -3.27
C PHE A 90 7.11 -1.74 -2.13
N ALA A 91 7.25 -3.05 -2.37
CA ALA A 91 7.18 -4.05 -1.32
C ALA A 91 8.30 -3.85 -0.28
N ALA A 92 9.54 -3.56 -0.70
CA ALA A 92 10.64 -3.27 0.21
C ALA A 92 10.34 -2.03 1.07
N ILE A 93 9.88 -0.94 0.45
CA ILE A 93 9.49 0.29 1.18
C ILE A 93 8.38 -0.02 2.20
N LYS A 94 7.36 -0.78 1.80
CA LYS A 94 6.26 -1.20 2.66
C LYS A 94 6.76 -2.04 3.84
N ILE A 95 7.57 -3.06 3.58
CA ILE A 95 8.14 -3.94 4.61
C ILE A 95 8.99 -3.14 5.59
N THR A 96 9.90 -2.30 5.10
CA THR A 96 10.75 -1.48 5.97
C THR A 96 9.90 -0.53 6.83
N SER A 97 8.89 0.11 6.26
CA SER A 97 7.99 0.99 7.00
C SER A 97 7.22 0.24 8.09
N LEU A 98 6.69 -0.95 7.78
CA LEU A 98 6.00 -1.81 8.75
C LEU A 98 6.93 -2.31 9.85
N CYS A 99 8.17 -2.68 9.53
CA CYS A 99 9.17 -3.04 10.53
C CYS A 99 9.50 -1.86 11.46
N LEU A 100 9.50 -0.62 10.94
CA LEU A 100 9.73 0.57 11.76
C LEU A 100 8.52 0.91 12.64
N LEU A 101 7.30 0.61 12.18
CA LEU A 101 6.09 0.75 13.00
C LEU A 101 6.08 -0.20 14.22
N TRP A 102 6.90 -1.25 14.24
CA TRP A 102 7.10 -2.08 15.44
C TRP A 102 7.54 -1.25 16.65
N PHE A 103 8.31 -0.19 16.43
CA PHE A 103 8.82 0.70 17.48
C PHE A 103 7.82 1.81 17.86
N ALA A 104 6.60 1.78 17.35
CA ALA A 104 5.53 2.72 17.69
C ALA A 104 4.96 2.43 19.08
N ALA A 105 5.75 2.70 20.12
CA ALA A 105 5.33 2.62 21.51
C ALA A 105 4.75 3.97 21.99
N PRO A 106 3.87 3.98 23.01
CA PRO A 106 3.41 5.21 23.64
C PRO A 106 4.60 6.06 24.11
N GLY A 107 4.61 7.36 23.76
CA GLY A 107 5.75 8.26 24.01
C GLY A 107 6.78 8.33 22.88
N SER A 108 6.62 7.56 21.81
CA SER A 108 7.38 7.71 20.56
C SER A 108 6.96 8.97 19.79
N ASN A 109 7.78 9.38 18.83
CA ASN A 109 7.49 10.56 18.01
C ASN A 109 6.32 10.28 17.05
N LEU A 110 5.15 10.88 17.34
CA LEU A 110 3.93 10.79 16.53
C LEU A 110 4.17 11.10 15.06
N PHE A 111 4.98 12.11 14.74
CA PHE A 111 5.28 12.50 13.36
C PHE A 111 5.98 11.38 12.59
N LEU A 112 6.96 10.71 13.20
CA LEU A 112 7.69 9.62 12.55
C LEU A 112 6.77 8.42 12.29
N VAL A 113 5.89 8.10 13.23
CA VAL A 113 4.95 6.98 13.05
C VAL A 113 3.94 7.29 11.96
N VAL A 114 3.37 8.50 11.95
CA VAL A 114 2.49 8.94 10.86
C VAL A 114 3.21 8.92 9.53
N LEU A 115 4.46 9.37 9.48
CA LEU A 115 5.28 9.35 8.26
C LEU A 115 5.49 7.92 7.74
N PHE A 116 5.85 6.96 8.61
CA PHE A 116 6.02 5.56 8.21
C PHE A 116 4.70 4.92 7.80
N PHE A 117 3.59 5.23 8.47
CA PHE A 117 2.27 4.80 8.05
C PHE A 117 1.93 5.35 6.66
N SER A 118 2.08 6.65 6.43
CA SER A 118 1.79 7.27 5.14
C SER A 118 2.66 6.70 4.03
N LEU A 119 3.96 6.47 4.29
CA LEU A 119 4.88 5.85 3.34
C LEU A 119 4.47 4.41 3.01
N ALA A 120 4.07 3.63 4.02
CA ALA A 120 3.57 2.28 3.82
C ALA A 120 2.27 2.25 2.99
N SER A 121 1.35 3.20 3.24
CA SER A 121 0.10 3.34 2.48
C SER A 121 0.35 3.65 1.02
N VAL A 122 1.21 4.64 0.74
CA VAL A 122 1.61 5.02 -0.62
C VAL A 122 2.26 3.84 -1.34
N ALA A 123 3.17 3.13 -0.67
CA ALA A 123 3.83 1.96 -1.24
C ALA A 123 2.86 0.80 -1.49
N ALA A 124 1.89 0.56 -0.59
CA ALA A 124 0.87 -0.46 -0.76
C ALA A 124 0.03 -0.19 -2.02
N GLU A 125 -0.51 1.02 -2.16
CA GLU A 125 -1.34 1.41 -3.30
C GLU A 125 -0.61 1.27 -4.64
N PHE A 126 0.64 1.78 -4.73
CA PHE A 126 1.39 1.62 -5.97
C PHE A 126 1.76 0.17 -6.26
N SER A 127 2.09 -0.62 -5.23
CA SER A 127 2.35 -2.04 -5.43
C SER A 127 1.13 -2.77 -6.03
N THR A 128 -0.09 -2.39 -5.63
CA THR A 128 -1.34 -2.88 -6.21
C THR A 128 -1.54 -2.41 -7.66
N VAL A 129 -1.34 -1.12 -7.95
CA VAL A 129 -1.44 -0.59 -9.34
C VAL A 129 -0.54 -1.35 -10.30
N PHE A 130 0.72 -1.59 -9.93
CA PHE A 130 1.62 -2.38 -10.76
C PHE A 130 1.21 -3.85 -10.85
N ASN A 131 0.65 -4.43 -9.77
CA ASN A 131 0.13 -5.80 -9.79
C ASN A 131 -1.06 -5.94 -10.76
N ASP A 132 -2.01 -5.00 -10.71
CA ASP A 132 -3.22 -5.01 -11.52
C ASP A 132 -2.94 -4.83 -13.00
N SER A 133 -1.89 -4.07 -13.35
CA SER A 133 -1.43 -3.98 -14.74
C SER A 133 -1.02 -5.35 -15.32
N MET A 134 -0.64 -6.33 -14.48
CA MET A 134 -0.28 -7.69 -14.87
C MET A 134 -1.48 -8.64 -14.98
N MET A 135 -2.71 -8.18 -14.70
CA MET A 135 -3.89 -9.00 -14.90
C MET A 135 -3.95 -9.48 -16.36
N PRO A 136 -4.01 -10.80 -16.56
CA PRO A 136 -4.21 -11.34 -17.90
C PRO A 136 -5.58 -10.96 -18.44
N ARG A 137 -5.63 -10.47 -19.69
CA ARG A 137 -6.89 -10.17 -20.39
C ARG A 137 -7.46 -11.41 -21.08
#